data_AF-A0A257TRH2-F1
#
_entry.id   AF-A0A257TRH2-F1
#
_cell.length_a   1.000
_cell.length_b   1.000
_cell.length_c   1.000
_cell.angle_alpha   90.00
_cell.angle_beta   90.00
_cell.angle_gamma   90.00
#
_symmetry.space_group_name_H-M   'P 1'
#
loop_
_entity.id
_entity.type
_entity.pdbx_description
1 polymer ?
#
loop_
_entity_poly.entity_id
_entity_poly.type
_entity_poly.pdbx_seq_one_letter_code
_entity_poly.pdbx_strand_id
1 'polypeptide(L)'
;MPKEIVRVVTRGTDGKLRVREYNKPESLLKMHTQVGIDDCSTDLGLRGLPVFRGLIGPMPEGKNIVRYESPEVFETLTKEWSTAKIARRRAHAPAAQTPETFAELDEGAP
;
A
#
# COMPACT_ATOMS: atom_id res chain seq x y z
N MET A 1 -16.85 17.71 0.72
CA MET A 1 -16.58 16.26 0.77
C MET A 1 -15.62 15.94 -0.36
N PRO A 2 -14.46 15.34 -0.10
CA PRO A 2 -13.59 14.90 -1.18
C PRO A 2 -14.32 13.88 -2.05
N LYS A 3 -14.09 13.93 -3.35
CA LYS A 3 -14.73 13.02 -4.32
C LYS A 3 -14.07 11.66 -4.20
N GLU A 4 -14.82 10.65 -3.78
CA GLU A 4 -14.35 9.28 -3.74
C GLU A 4 -14.26 8.72 -5.16
N ILE A 5 -13.06 8.30 -5.57
CA ILE A 5 -12.82 7.68 -6.87
C ILE A 5 -12.82 6.17 -6.66
N VAL A 6 -13.64 5.47 -7.42
CA VAL A 6 -13.62 4.01 -7.43
C VAL A 6 -12.76 3.54 -8.59
N ARG A 7 -11.66 2.85 -8.29
CA ARG A 7 -10.73 2.32 -9.28
C ARG A 7 -10.88 0.81 -9.38
N VAL A 8 -11.13 0.32 -10.59
CA VAL A 8 -11.16 -1.11 -10.90
C VAL A 8 -9.91 -1.47 -11.68
N VAL A 9 -9.09 -2.36 -11.13
CA VAL A 9 -7.87 -2.87 -11.76
C VAL A 9 -8.12 -4.29 -12.23
N THR A 10 -7.99 -4.51 -13.52
CA THR A 10 -8.16 -5.81 -14.17
C THR A 10 -6.93 -6.16 -14.97
N ARG A 11 -6.81 -7.40 -15.41
CA ARG A 11 -5.79 -7.82 -16.36
C ARG A 11 -6.44 -8.09 -17.71
N GLY A 12 -5.86 -7.51 -18.77
CA GLY A 12 -6.27 -7.79 -20.14
C GLY A 12 -5.80 -9.18 -20.57
N THR A 13 -6.37 -9.68 -21.67
CA THR A 13 -5.92 -10.93 -22.30
C THR A 13 -4.47 -10.91 -22.77
N ASP A 14 -3.89 -9.71 -22.90
CA ASP A 14 -2.48 -9.46 -23.19
C ASP A 14 -1.58 -9.47 -21.93
N GLY A 15 -2.15 -9.79 -20.76
CA GLY A 15 -1.46 -9.81 -19.47
C GLY A 15 -1.17 -8.42 -18.89
N LYS A 16 -1.59 -7.33 -19.55
CA LYS A 16 -1.35 -5.96 -19.07
C LYS A 16 -2.43 -5.53 -18.08
N LEU A 17 -2.03 -4.71 -17.11
CA LEU A 17 -2.99 -4.11 -16.18
C LEU A 17 -3.84 -3.06 -16.90
N ARG A 18 -5.15 -3.15 -16.69
CA ARG A 18 -6.15 -2.19 -17.15
C ARG A 18 -6.80 -1.55 -15.94
N VAL A 19 -6.65 -0.24 -15.85
CA VAL A 19 -7.22 0.57 -14.78
C VAL A 19 -8.41 1.33 -15.33
N ARG A 20 -9.55 1.23 -14.66
CA ARG A 20 -10.74 2.01 -14.99
C ARG A 20 -11.25 2.72 -13.75
N GLU A 21 -11.46 4.02 -13.87
CA GLU A 21 -11.92 4.86 -12.77
C GLU A 21 -13.38 5.25 -12.94
N TYR A 22 -14.08 5.31 -11.82
CA TYR A 22 -15.47 5.70 -11.73
C TYR A 22 -15.61 6.75 -10.64
N ASN A 23 -16.56 7.66 -10.84
CA ASN A 23 -16.81 8.75 -9.89
C ASN A 23 -17.66 8.33 -8.68
N LYS A 24 -18.19 7.09 -8.70
CA LYS A 24 -19.24 6.61 -7.80
C LYS A 24 -19.27 5.07 -7.77
N PRO A 25 -19.35 4.42 -6.59
CA PRO A 25 -19.44 2.97 -6.46
C PRO A 25 -20.71 2.38 -7.09
N GLU A 26 -21.80 3.16 -7.17
CA GLU A 26 -23.03 2.74 -7.82
C GLU A 26 -22.86 2.49 -9.33
N SER A 27 -21.79 3.02 -9.93
CA SER A 27 -21.43 2.72 -11.31
C SER A 27 -21.09 1.23 -11.47
N LEU A 28 -20.49 0.60 -10.44
CA LEU A 28 -20.14 -0.81 -10.46
C LEU A 28 -21.37 -1.71 -10.27
N LEU A 29 -22.40 -1.27 -9.54
CA LEU A 29 -23.66 -2.01 -9.35
C LEU A 29 -24.37 -2.34 -10.68
N LYS A 30 -24.11 -1.56 -11.73
CA LYS A 30 -24.67 -1.81 -13.07
C LYS A 30 -23.96 -2.94 -13.82
N MET A 31 -22.72 -3.26 -13.44
CA MET A 31 -21.86 -4.22 -14.15
C MET A 31 -21.54 -5.46 -13.31
N HIS A 32 -21.64 -5.36 -11.98
CA HIS A 32 -21.31 -6.42 -11.04
C HIS A 32 -22.44 -6.64 -10.04
N THR A 33 -22.70 -7.90 -9.72
CA THR A 33 -23.63 -8.27 -8.66
C THR A 33 -22.99 -8.03 -7.30
N GLN A 34 -23.61 -7.20 -6.46
CA GLN A 34 -23.23 -7.08 -5.05
C GLN A 34 -23.55 -8.39 -4.32
N VAL A 35 -22.58 -8.93 -3.59
CA VAL A 35 -22.71 -10.16 -2.78
C VAL A 35 -22.69 -9.88 -1.29
N GLY A 36 -22.32 -8.67 -0.89
CA GLY A 36 -22.32 -8.26 0.51
C GLY A 36 -21.87 -6.82 0.69
N ILE A 37 -21.56 -6.48 1.94
CA ILE A 37 -20.97 -5.21 2.36
C ILE A 37 -19.72 -5.53 3.18
N ASP A 38 -18.73 -4.66 3.14
CA ASP A 38 -17.56 -4.79 3.99
C ASP A 38 -17.84 -4.25 5.41
N ASP A 39 -17.54 -5.01 6.46
CA ASP A 39 -17.66 -4.58 7.86
C ASP A 39 -16.34 -4.73 8.65
N CYS A 40 -15.35 -5.40 8.06
CA CYS A 40 -14.13 -5.79 8.75
C CYS A 40 -12.95 -4.85 8.50
N SER A 41 -13.03 -3.91 7.55
CA SER A 41 -11.91 -3.00 7.27
C SER A 41 -11.52 -2.18 8.48
N THR A 42 -10.21 -1.96 8.66
CA THR A 42 -9.68 -1.01 9.65
C THR A 42 -9.94 0.44 9.23
N ASP A 43 -10.08 0.68 7.94
CA ASP A 43 -10.50 1.97 7.40
C ASP A 43 -12.02 2.09 7.45
N LEU A 44 -12.51 3.00 8.29
CA LEU A 44 -13.94 3.27 8.45
C LEU A 44 -14.60 3.82 7.17
N GLY A 45 -13.81 4.43 6.27
CA GLY A 45 -14.30 4.90 4.97
C GLY A 45 -14.63 3.77 4.00
N LEU A 46 -14.13 2.55 4.25
CA LEU A 46 -14.43 1.37 3.43
C LEU A 46 -15.59 0.54 3.95
N ARG A 47 -15.90 0.64 5.25
CA ARG A 47 -17.00 -0.10 5.83
C ARG A 47 -18.32 0.36 5.21
N GLY A 48 -19.22 -0.59 4.96
CA GLY A 48 -20.48 -0.38 4.28
C GLY A 48 -20.36 -0.31 2.75
N LEU A 49 -19.15 -0.26 2.18
CA LEU A 49 -18.98 -0.33 0.74
C LEU A 49 -19.29 -1.73 0.20
N PRO A 50 -19.81 -1.82 -1.04
CA PRO A 50 -20.27 -3.08 -1.61
C PRO A 50 -19.13 -4.04 -1.92
N VAL A 51 -19.28 -5.30 -1.50
CA VAL A 51 -18.46 -6.41 -2.00
C VAL A 51 -19.12 -6.97 -3.26
N PHE A 52 -18.37 -7.05 -4.35
CA PHE A 52 -18.89 -7.45 -5.66
C PHE A 52 -18.44 -8.87 -6.05
N ARG A 53 -19.32 -9.63 -6.70
CA ARG A 53 -18.96 -10.92 -7.30
C ARG A 53 -17.89 -10.71 -8.37
N GLY A 54 -16.78 -11.43 -8.25
CA GLY A 54 -15.69 -11.43 -9.23
C GLY A 54 -14.74 -10.24 -9.12
N LEU A 55 -14.86 -9.42 -8.06
CA LEU A 55 -13.87 -8.41 -7.69
C LEU A 55 -13.39 -8.64 -6.26
N ILE A 56 -12.13 -8.33 -6.00
CA ILE A 56 -11.50 -8.32 -4.69
C ILE A 56 -11.45 -6.87 -4.19
N GLY A 57 -11.90 -6.63 -2.97
CA GLY A 57 -12.04 -5.31 -2.37
C GLY A 57 -13.29 -5.21 -1.49
N PRO A 58 -13.62 -4.02 -0.97
CA PRO A 58 -12.97 -2.72 -1.16
C PRO A 58 -11.59 -2.63 -0.48
N MET A 59 -10.61 -1.99 -1.13
CA MET A 59 -9.29 -1.71 -0.55
C MET A 59 -8.96 -0.21 -0.60
N PRO A 60 -8.27 0.34 0.41
CA PRO A 60 -7.88 1.75 0.39
C PRO A 60 -6.68 1.95 -0.53
N GLU A 61 -6.76 2.95 -1.43
CA GLU A 61 -5.67 3.33 -2.31
C GLU A 61 -5.34 4.83 -2.18
N GLY A 62 -4.72 5.22 -1.07
CA GLY A 62 -4.51 6.63 -0.76
C GLY A 62 -5.77 7.27 -0.18
N LYS A 63 -5.82 8.61 -0.14
CA LYS A 63 -6.79 9.33 0.73
C LYS A 63 -8.26 9.22 0.30
N ASN A 64 -8.55 9.14 -1.00
CA ASN A 64 -9.92 9.24 -1.53
C ASN A 64 -10.17 8.25 -2.68
N ILE A 65 -9.42 7.16 -2.75
CA ILE A 65 -9.57 6.16 -3.81
C ILE A 65 -9.86 4.83 -3.17
N VAL A 66 -10.94 4.20 -3.62
CA VAL A 66 -11.32 2.84 -3.27
C VAL A 66 -10.96 1.96 -4.45
N ARG A 67 -10.12 0.95 -4.21
CA ARG A 67 -9.69 0.02 -5.24
C ARG A 67 -10.44 -1.30 -5.16
N TYR A 68 -10.87 -1.77 -6.31
CA TYR A 68 -11.30 -3.14 -6.56
C TYR A 68 -10.40 -3.77 -7.61
N GLU A 69 -10.13 -5.06 -7.48
CA GLU A 69 -9.22 -5.78 -8.36
C GLU A 69 -9.87 -7.05 -8.91
N SER A 70 -9.50 -7.51 -10.10
CA SER A 70 -9.84 -8.88 -10.49
C SER A 70 -9.01 -9.89 -9.67
N PRO A 71 -9.51 -11.12 -9.44
CA PRO A 71 -8.78 -12.15 -8.69
C PRO A 71 -7.35 -12.39 -9.22
N GLU A 72 -7.20 -12.41 -10.55
CA GLU A 72 -5.90 -12.58 -11.21
C GLU A 72 -4.90 -11.47 -10.86
N VAL A 73 -5.35 -10.21 -10.79
CA VAL A 73 -4.50 -9.07 -10.41
C VAL A 73 -4.08 -9.21 -8.96
N PHE A 74 -5.03 -9.47 -8.06
CA PHE A 74 -4.77 -9.66 -6.65
C PHE A 74 -3.76 -10.78 -6.41
N GLU A 75 -3.95 -11.95 -7.04
CA GLU A 75 -3.03 -13.08 -6.90
C GLU A 75 -1.63 -12.76 -7.41
N THR A 76 -1.52 -12.10 -8.56
CA THR A 76 -0.22 -11.75 -9.16
C THR A 76 0.53 -10.76 -8.29
N LEU A 77 -0.13 -9.67 -7.88
CA LEU A 77 0.48 -8.65 -7.03
C LEU A 77 0.86 -9.21 -5.66
N THR A 78 0.03 -10.09 -5.09
CA THR A 78 0.33 -10.76 -3.81
C THR A 78 1.54 -11.69 -3.93
N LYS A 79 1.65 -12.44 -5.04
CA LYS A 79 2.82 -13.29 -5.32
C LYS A 79 4.08 -12.46 -5.48
N GLU A 80 4.03 -11.39 -6.28
CA GLU A 80 5.16 -10.47 -6.47
C GLU A 80 5.62 -9.90 -5.12
N TRP A 81 4.69 -9.42 -4.29
CA TRP A 81 4.98 -8.93 -2.95
C TRP A 81 5.63 -10.00 -2.06
N SER A 82 5.12 -11.23 -2.08
CA SER A 82 5.70 -12.33 -1.29
C SER A 82 7.10 -12.74 -1.76
N THR A 83 7.41 -12.59 -3.05
CA THR A 83 8.73 -12.91 -3.61
C THR A 83 9.73 -11.76 -3.53
N ALA A 84 9.26 -10.54 -3.24
CA ALA A 84 10.09 -9.36 -3.13
C ALA A 84 11.12 -9.54 -2.00
N LYS A 85 12.39 -9.68 -2.38
CA LYS A 85 13.48 -9.92 -1.44
C LYS A 85 13.64 -8.72 -0.51
N ILE A 86 13.35 -8.91 0.77
CA ILE A 86 13.61 -7.90 1.80
C ILE A 86 15.11 -7.59 1.80
N ALA A 87 15.47 -6.33 1.54
CA ALA A 87 16.85 -5.89 1.62
C ALA A 87 17.37 -6.15 3.04
N ARG A 88 18.34 -7.05 3.18
CA ARG A 88 18.97 -7.34 4.48
C ARG A 88 19.59 -6.05 5.01
N ARG A 89 19.01 -5.52 6.08
CA ARG A 89 19.52 -4.37 6.81
C ARG A 89 20.92 -4.73 7.30
N ARG A 90 21.96 -4.07 6.77
CA ARG A 90 23.32 -4.23 7.30
C ARG A 90 23.32 -3.65 8.70
N ALA A 91 23.62 -4.47 9.72
CA ALA A 91 23.85 -3.96 11.06
C ALA A 91 25.07 -3.01 10.99
N HIS A 92 24.91 -1.79 11.50
CA HIS A 92 26.07 -0.91 11.71
C HIS A 92 26.95 -1.57 12.78
N ALA A 93 28.14 -1.99 12.40
CA ALA A 93 29.18 -2.33 13.37
C ALA A 93 29.46 -1.07 14.20
N PRO A 94 29.54 -1.17 15.54
CA PRO A 94 29.89 -0.03 16.37
C PRO A 94 31.30 0.47 16.00
N ALA A 95 31.44 1.77 15.80
CA ALA A 95 32.70 2.42 15.48
C ALA A 95 33.70 2.20 16.62
N ALA A 96 34.90 1.72 16.28
CA ALA A 96 36.01 1.65 17.21
C ALA A 96 36.39 3.07 17.64
N GLN A 97 36.38 3.32 18.95
CA GLN A 97 36.81 4.59 19.54
C GLN A 97 38.34 4.69 19.47
N THR A 98 38.85 5.68 18.77
CA THR A 98 40.28 6.06 18.81
C THR A 98 40.51 6.93 20.04
N PRO A 99 41.46 6.63 20.94
CA PRO A 99 41.72 7.47 22.11
C PRO A 99 42.43 8.77 21.68
N GLU A 100 41.84 9.90 22.04
CA GLU A 100 42.37 11.23 21.75
C GLU A 100 43.42 11.63 22.79
N THR A 101 44.64 11.88 22.33
CA THR A 101 45.74 12.46 23.12
C THR A 101 45.41 13.91 23.46
N PHE A 102 45.15 14.20 24.74
CA PHE A 102 45.07 15.57 25.23
C PHE A 102 46.48 16.15 25.34
N ALA A 103 46.78 17.13 24.50
CA ALA A 103 47.95 18.00 24.64
C ALA A 103 47.61 19.08 25.69
N GLU A 104 48.27 19.01 26.84
CA GLU A 104 48.19 20.01 27.91
C GLU A 104 49.19 21.14 27.60
N LEU A 105 48.65 22.31 27.25
CA LEU A 105 49.34 23.58 27.28
C LEU A 105 48.49 24.51 28.15
N ASP A 106 48.99 24.94 29.31
CA ASP A 106 49.03 26.38 29.61
C ASP A 106 49.93 26.76 30.79
N GLU A 107 50.44 27.98 30.69
CA GLU A 107 51.24 28.84 31.58
C GLU A 107 51.00 28.69 33.11
N GLY A 108 51.94 28.84 34.04
CA GLY A 108 53.06 29.78 34.14
C GLY A 108 52.79 30.82 35.25
N ALA A 109 53.41 30.67 36.44
CA ALA A 109 53.88 31.74 37.37
C ALA A 109 54.21 31.18 38.77
N PRO A 110 55.18 31.78 39.47
CA PRO A 110 54.80 32.59 40.62
C PRO A 110 55.06 34.09 40.45
#